data_AF-A0A950TET7-F1
#
_entry.id   AF-A0A950TET7-F1
#
_cell.length_a   1.000
_cell.length_b   1.000
_cell.length_c   1.000
_cell.angle_alpha   90.00
_cell.angle_beta   90.00
_cell.angle_gamma   90.00
#
_symmetry.space_group_name_H-M   'P 1'
#
loop_
_entity.id
_entity.type
_entity.pdbx_description
1 polymer ?
#
loop_
_entity_poly.entity_id
_entity_poly.type
_entity_poly.pdbx_seq_one_letter_code
_entity_poly.pdbx_strand_id
1 'polypeptide(L)'
;MHISPYISIVVMFALATLFQPVAGADSNDVPRSQDRAMPSDIDPQSGFRLPLPKREELDEAGRAAYDRAVTPGRTIAGLQGPAGVQLYSPKIAPHVSAINQYLRYEAGYSPRVREIAILTTAREMDSQFEWVAHEPEALKVGVPEAVIDAIKYRRDTGGLDAGDATVIELGRALWRDHKLSPDLFARAKTLFGPHTLIDLVLLMGNYAGTAALLSAVDMQLHPGKQPLLPIP
;
A
#
# COMPACT_ATOMS: atom_id res chain seq x y z
N MET A 1 53.77 15.00 -60.76
CA MET A 1 52.35 15.29 -61.05
C MET A 1 51.60 15.27 -59.73
N HIS A 2 50.73 16.27 -59.52
CA HIS A 2 50.34 16.85 -58.23
C HIS A 2 49.91 15.89 -57.10
N ILE A 3 50.44 16.20 -55.92
CA ILE A 3 49.94 15.83 -54.59
C ILE A 3 49.14 17.05 -54.11
N SER A 4 47.85 16.90 -53.81
CA SER A 4 47.01 17.95 -53.23
C SER A 4 46.53 17.51 -51.84
N PRO A 5 46.64 18.36 -50.80
CA PRO A 5 46.24 18.01 -49.44
C PRO A 5 44.76 18.30 -49.22
N TYR A 6 44.05 17.35 -48.60
CA TYR A 6 42.71 17.60 -48.05
C TYR A 6 42.84 18.27 -46.68
N ILE A 7 42.28 19.47 -46.58
CA ILE A 7 42.17 20.26 -45.36
C ILE A 7 40.98 19.71 -44.56
N SER A 8 41.26 19.18 -43.36
CA SER A 8 40.25 18.81 -42.37
C SER A 8 39.63 20.07 -41.77
N ILE A 9 38.35 20.31 -42.04
CA ILE A 9 37.56 21.34 -41.33
C ILE A 9 36.93 20.67 -40.10
N VAL A 10 37.49 20.99 -38.94
CA VAL A 10 36.91 20.71 -37.62
C VAL A 10 35.80 21.74 -37.38
N VAL A 11 34.54 21.29 -37.37
CA VAL A 11 33.41 22.12 -36.92
C VAL A 11 33.21 21.86 -35.43
N MET A 12 33.73 22.78 -34.60
CA MET A 12 33.39 22.88 -33.18
C MET A 12 31.95 23.42 -33.07
N PHE A 13 31.02 22.60 -32.56
CA PHE A 13 29.76 23.10 -32.03
C PHE A 13 29.93 23.42 -30.55
N ALA A 14 29.99 24.71 -30.23
CA ALA A 14 29.83 25.20 -28.86
C ALA A 14 28.33 25.19 -28.51
N LEU A 15 27.89 24.25 -27.67
CA LEU A 15 26.61 24.38 -26.98
C LEU A 15 26.83 25.22 -25.72
N ALA A 16 26.41 26.49 -25.77
CA ALA A 16 26.26 27.33 -24.60
C ALA A 16 25.07 26.84 -23.78
N THR A 17 25.33 26.38 -22.56
CA THR A 17 24.33 26.07 -21.54
C THR A 17 23.74 27.36 -21.00
N LEU A 18 22.47 27.63 -21.29
CA LEU A 18 21.68 28.63 -20.57
C LEU A 18 21.03 27.95 -19.36
N PHE A 19 21.66 28.12 -18.20
CA PHE A 19 21.03 27.88 -16.90
C PHE A 19 19.99 28.99 -16.66
N GLN A 20 18.71 28.63 -16.55
CA GLN A 20 17.72 29.45 -15.87
C GLN A 20 17.45 28.84 -14.48
N PRO A 21 17.37 29.65 -13.42
CA PRO A 21 16.99 29.14 -12.11
C PRO A 21 15.49 28.87 -12.10
N VAL A 22 15.10 27.62 -11.83
CA VAL A 22 13.71 27.28 -11.51
C VAL A 22 13.47 27.77 -10.08
N ALA A 23 12.62 28.78 -9.94
CA ALA A 23 12.13 29.27 -8.66
C ALA A 23 11.35 28.16 -7.93
N GLY A 24 11.46 28.15 -6.60
CA GLY A 24 11.16 27.05 -5.69
C GLY A 24 9.86 26.31 -5.95
N ALA A 25 9.97 24.99 -6.07
CA ALA A 25 8.88 24.06 -5.85
C ALA A 25 8.87 23.69 -4.36
N ASP A 26 8.01 24.34 -3.58
CA ASP A 26 7.60 23.80 -2.29
C ASP A 26 6.77 22.53 -2.56
N SER A 27 7.43 21.37 -2.53
CA SER A 27 6.85 20.07 -2.89
C SER A 27 6.08 19.42 -1.74
N ASN A 28 5.17 20.15 -1.09
CA ASN A 28 4.35 19.62 0.01
C ASN A 28 2.83 19.76 -0.17
N ASP A 29 2.34 20.17 -1.33
CA ASP A 29 0.91 20.23 -1.58
C ASP A 29 0.37 18.86 -2.03
N VAL A 30 -0.01 18.03 -1.06
CA VAL A 30 -1.03 16.99 -1.28
C VAL A 30 -2.31 17.74 -1.68
N PRO A 31 -2.95 17.44 -2.82
CA PRO A 31 -4.18 18.12 -3.22
C PRO A 31 -5.22 17.97 -2.10
N ARG A 32 -5.61 19.09 -1.49
CA ARG A 32 -6.78 19.15 -0.60
C ARG A 32 -7.95 18.58 -1.37
N SER A 33 -8.73 17.67 -0.77
CA SER A 33 -9.92 17.14 -1.41
C SER A 33 -10.86 18.28 -1.78
N GLN A 34 -10.80 18.75 -3.03
CA GLN A 34 -12.01 19.26 -3.66
C GLN A 34 -12.97 18.09 -3.63
N ASP A 35 -14.20 18.33 -3.15
CA ASP A 35 -15.29 17.37 -3.11
C ASP A 35 -15.46 16.74 -4.49
N ARG A 36 -14.68 15.70 -4.78
CA ARG A 36 -14.79 14.95 -6.00
C ARG A 36 -16.08 14.17 -5.82
N ALA A 37 -17.13 14.61 -6.50
CA ALA A 37 -18.40 13.90 -6.53
C ALA A 37 -18.11 12.42 -6.77
N MET A 38 -18.72 11.55 -5.95
CA MET A 38 -18.52 10.10 -6.07
C MET A 38 -18.78 9.67 -7.52
N PRO A 39 -17.94 8.80 -8.11
CA PRO A 39 -18.17 8.31 -9.46
C PRO A 39 -19.58 7.72 -9.60
N SER A 40 -20.19 7.90 -10.77
CA SER A 40 -21.60 7.54 -10.99
C SER A 40 -21.90 6.04 -10.90
N ASP A 41 -20.87 5.19 -10.99
CA ASP A 41 -20.96 3.73 -10.85
C ASP A 41 -20.75 3.26 -9.41
N ILE A 42 -20.56 4.16 -8.45
CA ILE A 42 -20.45 3.83 -7.02
C ILE A 42 -21.81 3.84 -6.34
N ASP A 43 -22.11 2.76 -5.62
CA ASP A 43 -23.28 2.71 -4.74
C ASP A 43 -23.03 3.60 -3.50
N PRO A 44 -23.89 4.60 -3.23
CA PRO A 44 -23.65 5.57 -2.17
C PRO A 44 -23.77 4.99 -0.76
N GLN A 45 -24.43 3.83 -0.59
CA GLN A 45 -24.57 3.18 0.70
C GLN A 45 -23.31 2.36 1.03
N SER A 46 -22.77 1.65 0.04
CA SER A 46 -21.61 0.77 0.21
C SER A 46 -20.28 1.52 0.11
N GLY A 47 -20.22 2.60 -0.69
CA GLY A 47 -18.97 3.28 -1.02
C GLY A 47 -18.10 2.54 -2.05
N PHE A 48 -18.67 1.55 -2.75
CA PHE A 48 -18.03 0.82 -3.85
C PHE A 48 -19.06 0.44 -4.93
N ARG A 49 -18.62 -0.15 -6.05
CA ARG A 49 -19.46 -0.42 -7.24
C ARG A 49 -20.68 -1.33 -7.04
N LEU A 50 -20.78 -2.02 -5.91
CA LEU A 50 -21.83 -2.99 -5.64
C LEU A 50 -22.67 -2.54 -4.43
N PRO A 51 -23.99 -2.73 -4.42
CA PRO A 51 -24.80 -2.43 -3.24
C PRO A 51 -24.42 -3.32 -2.06
N LEU A 52 -24.81 -2.98 -0.84
CA LEU A 52 -24.62 -3.89 0.30
C LEU A 52 -25.63 -5.04 0.24
N PRO A 53 -25.19 -6.32 0.29
CA PRO A 53 -26.10 -7.43 0.50
C PRO A 53 -26.90 -7.26 1.79
N LYS A 54 -28.22 -7.47 1.74
CA LYS A 54 -29.06 -7.35 2.93
C LYS A 54 -28.86 -8.55 3.83
N ARG A 55 -28.80 -8.31 5.14
CA ARG A 55 -28.55 -9.36 6.14
C ARG A 55 -29.55 -10.52 6.03
N GLU A 56 -30.82 -10.23 5.79
CA GLU A 56 -31.91 -11.21 5.67
C GLU A 56 -31.83 -12.09 4.41
N GLU A 57 -31.09 -11.65 3.39
CA GLU A 57 -30.87 -12.37 2.13
C GLU A 57 -29.63 -13.28 2.18
N LEU A 58 -28.80 -13.15 3.23
CA LEU A 58 -27.58 -13.94 3.40
C LEU A 58 -27.86 -15.31 4.04
N ASP A 59 -27.02 -16.29 3.69
CA ASP A 59 -26.96 -17.58 4.38
C ASP A 59 -26.39 -17.43 5.81
N GLU A 60 -26.25 -18.53 6.54
CA GLU A 60 -25.75 -18.50 7.92
C GLU A 60 -24.34 -17.89 8.03
N ALA A 61 -23.43 -18.28 7.13
CA ALA A 61 -22.08 -17.75 7.10
C ALA A 61 -22.05 -16.25 6.79
N GLY A 62 -22.88 -15.80 5.84
CA GLY A 62 -23.00 -14.41 5.46
C GLY A 62 -23.61 -13.56 6.57
N ARG A 63 -24.64 -14.05 7.27
CA ARG A 63 -25.22 -13.35 8.44
C ARG A 63 -24.19 -13.19 9.55
N ALA A 64 -23.41 -14.23 9.84
CA ALA A 64 -22.34 -14.16 10.83
C ALA A 64 -21.24 -13.16 10.44
N ALA A 65 -20.85 -13.13 9.16
CA ALA A 65 -19.89 -12.15 8.64
C ALA A 65 -20.42 -10.72 8.71
N TYR A 66 -21.69 -10.51 8.34
CA TYR A 66 -22.39 -9.23 8.46
C TYR A 66 -22.40 -8.74 9.91
N ASP A 67 -22.85 -9.58 10.84
CA ASP A 67 -22.96 -9.25 12.27
C ASP A 67 -21.59 -8.89 12.87
N ARG A 68 -20.56 -9.64 12.49
CA ARG A 68 -19.18 -9.31 12.87
C ARG A 68 -18.73 -7.97 12.32
N ALA A 69 -19.05 -7.66 11.06
CA ALA A 69 -18.61 -6.42 10.41
C ALA A 69 -19.25 -5.17 11.02
N VAL A 70 -20.52 -5.24 11.43
CA VAL A 70 -21.26 -4.12 12.06
C VAL A 70 -20.99 -3.97 13.55
N THR A 71 -20.32 -4.93 14.19
CA THR A 71 -19.98 -4.84 15.61
C THR A 71 -18.94 -3.72 15.84
N PRO A 72 -19.23 -2.71 16.69
CA PRO A 72 -18.32 -1.60 16.92
C PRO A 72 -16.91 -2.04 17.34
N GLY A 73 -15.89 -1.43 16.73
CA GLY A 73 -14.47 -1.70 17.03
C GLY A 73 -13.92 -3.03 16.50
N ARG A 74 -14.72 -3.88 15.85
CA ARG A 74 -14.23 -5.13 15.23
C ARG A 74 -13.56 -4.91 13.88
N THR A 75 -13.96 -3.89 13.14
CA THR A 75 -13.36 -3.51 11.87
C THR A 75 -13.16 -2.00 11.84
N ILE A 76 -12.17 -1.54 11.07
CA ILE A 76 -11.89 -0.10 10.90
C ILE A 76 -13.03 0.58 10.12
N ALA A 77 -13.59 -0.12 9.13
CA ALA A 77 -14.47 0.47 8.13
C ALA A 77 -15.92 -0.08 8.10
N GLY A 78 -16.26 -1.03 8.98
CA GLY A 78 -17.57 -1.66 8.96
C GLY A 78 -17.86 -2.37 7.62
N LEU A 79 -19.08 -2.18 7.14
CA LEU A 79 -19.53 -2.66 5.83
C LEU A 79 -19.02 -1.82 4.66
N GLN A 80 -18.55 -0.60 4.91
CA GLN A 80 -18.00 0.29 3.87
C GLN A 80 -16.50 0.02 3.67
N GLY A 81 -16.13 -1.25 3.53
CA GLY A 81 -14.74 -1.71 3.45
C GLY A 81 -14.66 -3.17 3.03
N PRO A 82 -13.49 -3.83 3.18
CA PRO A 82 -13.29 -5.22 2.73
C PRO A 82 -14.35 -6.20 3.23
N ALA A 83 -14.85 -6.02 4.46
CA ALA A 83 -15.85 -6.90 5.04
C ALA A 83 -17.20 -6.84 4.31
N GLY A 84 -17.63 -5.68 3.83
CA GLY A 84 -18.86 -5.55 3.04
C GLY A 84 -18.72 -6.17 1.65
N VAL A 85 -17.57 -5.99 1.00
CA VAL A 85 -17.30 -6.61 -0.31
C VAL A 85 -17.31 -8.14 -0.19
N GLN A 86 -16.75 -8.69 0.90
CA GLN A 86 -16.70 -10.14 1.15
C GLN A 86 -18.08 -10.78 1.36
N LEU A 87 -19.15 -10.00 1.61
CA LEU A 87 -20.52 -10.54 1.69
C LEU A 87 -21.02 -11.10 0.35
N TYR A 88 -20.40 -10.72 -0.78
CA TYR A 88 -20.64 -11.33 -2.08
C TYR A 88 -20.04 -12.74 -2.22
N SER A 89 -19.20 -13.15 -1.27
CA SER A 89 -18.68 -14.51 -1.16
C SER A 89 -18.72 -14.98 0.30
N PRO A 90 -19.91 -15.25 0.87
CA PRO A 90 -20.06 -15.58 2.29
C PRO A 90 -19.16 -16.72 2.79
N LYS A 91 -18.87 -17.69 1.90
CA LYS A 91 -17.98 -18.82 2.18
C LYS A 91 -16.54 -18.42 2.48
N ILE A 92 -16.04 -17.31 1.90
CA ILE A 92 -14.65 -16.87 2.10
C ILE A 92 -14.46 -16.08 3.40
N ALA A 93 -15.52 -15.42 3.89
CA ALA A 93 -15.48 -14.52 5.04
C ALA A 93 -14.88 -15.15 6.31
N PRO A 94 -15.25 -16.38 6.74
CA PRO A 94 -14.63 -16.99 7.92
C PRO A 94 -13.13 -17.28 7.70
N HIS A 95 -12.71 -17.68 6.50
CA HIS A 95 -11.31 -17.97 6.18
C HIS A 95 -10.45 -16.71 6.22
N VAL A 96 -10.91 -15.64 5.57
CA VAL A 96 -10.21 -14.34 5.57
C VAL A 96 -10.20 -13.75 6.98
N SER A 97 -11.27 -13.92 7.75
CA SER A 97 -11.29 -13.52 9.15
C SER A 97 -10.23 -14.26 9.98
N ALA A 98 -10.11 -15.58 9.81
CA ALA A 98 -9.14 -16.40 10.53
C ALA A 98 -7.70 -16.03 10.17
N ILE A 99 -7.39 -15.86 8.87
CA ILE A 99 -6.06 -15.42 8.41
C ILE A 99 -5.72 -14.04 8.97
N ASN A 100 -6.65 -13.08 8.91
CA ASN A 100 -6.43 -11.74 9.46
C ASN A 100 -6.24 -11.76 10.98
N GLN A 101 -6.98 -12.60 11.71
CA GLN A 101 -6.82 -12.74 13.16
C GLN A 101 -5.41 -13.24 13.50
N TYR A 102 -4.99 -14.34 12.86
CA TYR A 102 -3.69 -14.94 13.08
C TYR A 102 -2.55 -13.97 12.72
N LEU A 103 -2.53 -13.47 11.49
CA LEU A 103 -1.43 -12.63 11.01
C LEU A 103 -1.38 -11.30 11.77
N ARG A 104 -2.52 -10.68 12.12
CA ARG A 104 -2.46 -9.39 12.82
C ARG A 104 -2.07 -9.54 14.29
N TYR A 105 -2.38 -10.64 14.96
CA TYR A 105 -2.31 -10.68 16.43
C TYR A 105 -1.53 -11.86 17.03
N GLU A 106 -1.22 -12.89 16.26
CA GLU A 106 -0.70 -14.17 16.79
C GLU A 106 0.63 -14.60 16.13
N ALA A 107 1.00 -14.02 14.98
CA ALA A 107 2.20 -14.37 14.20
C ALA A 107 3.55 -13.92 14.80
N GLY A 108 3.57 -13.42 16.04
CA GLY A 108 4.80 -13.22 16.82
C GLY A 108 5.69 -12.01 16.44
N TYR A 109 5.42 -11.30 15.34
CA TYR A 109 6.08 -10.02 15.05
C TYR A 109 5.45 -8.86 15.82
N SER A 110 6.24 -7.80 16.04
CA SER A 110 5.76 -6.62 16.75
C SER A 110 4.70 -5.85 15.94
N PRO A 111 3.81 -5.08 16.59
CA PRO A 111 2.88 -4.20 15.89
C PRO A 111 3.59 -3.23 14.93
N ARG A 112 4.78 -2.76 15.29
CA ARG A 112 5.62 -1.91 14.42
C ARG A 112 5.96 -2.61 13.09
N VAL A 113 6.50 -3.84 13.16
CA VAL A 113 6.86 -4.63 11.96
C VAL A 113 5.62 -4.90 11.10
N ARG A 114 4.49 -5.22 11.75
CA ARG A 114 3.21 -5.44 11.08
C ARG A 114 2.78 -4.22 10.28
N GLU A 115 2.72 -3.03 10.90
CA GLU A 115 2.25 -1.82 10.21
C GLU A 115 3.22 -1.37 9.10
N ILE A 116 4.54 -1.54 9.27
CA ILE A 116 5.51 -1.27 8.19
C ILE A 116 5.27 -2.18 6.99
N ALA A 117 5.03 -3.47 7.22
CA ALA A 117 4.73 -4.42 6.13
C ALA A 117 3.41 -4.10 5.41
N ILE A 118 2.39 -3.70 6.17
CA ILE A 118 1.09 -3.28 5.62
C ILE A 118 1.24 -2.00 4.80
N LEU A 119 1.85 -0.94 5.34
CA LEU A 119 2.04 0.31 4.62
C LEU A 119 2.90 0.11 3.37
N THR A 120 3.96 -0.70 3.46
CA THR A 120 4.79 -1.03 2.30
C THR A 120 3.94 -1.68 1.21
N THR A 121 3.15 -2.69 1.55
CA THR A 121 2.25 -3.35 0.59
C THR A 121 1.21 -2.38 0.02
N ALA A 122 0.56 -1.59 0.87
CA ALA A 122 -0.44 -0.61 0.45
C ALA A 122 0.15 0.40 -0.54
N ARG A 123 1.40 0.86 -0.32
CA ARG A 123 2.08 1.74 -1.28
C ARG A 123 2.45 1.03 -2.58
N GLU A 124 2.93 -0.21 -2.53
CA GLU A 124 3.29 -0.95 -3.75
C GLU A 124 2.06 -1.27 -4.61
N MET A 125 0.89 -1.41 -4.01
CA MET A 125 -0.38 -1.58 -4.70
C MET A 125 -1.12 -0.24 -4.98
N ASP A 126 -0.53 0.89 -4.58
CA ASP A 126 -1.15 2.23 -4.59
C ASP A 126 -2.59 2.25 -3.98
N SER A 127 -2.79 1.46 -2.93
CA SER A 127 -4.06 1.25 -2.21
C SER A 127 -4.35 2.40 -1.24
N GLN A 128 -5.09 3.42 -1.72
CA GLN A 128 -5.43 4.61 -0.94
C GLN A 128 -6.21 4.30 0.33
N PHE A 129 -7.14 3.35 0.25
CA PHE A 129 -8.03 2.98 1.35
C PHE A 129 -7.28 2.31 2.49
N GLU A 130 -6.40 1.35 2.17
CA GLU A 130 -5.57 0.70 3.19
C GLU A 130 -4.57 1.68 3.80
N TRP A 131 -3.97 2.54 2.97
CA TRP A 131 -3.06 3.57 3.48
C TRP A 131 -3.74 4.47 4.52
N VAL A 132 -4.92 5.01 4.22
CA VAL A 132 -5.67 5.89 5.12
C VAL A 132 -6.09 5.18 6.41
N ALA A 133 -6.35 3.88 6.34
CA ALA A 133 -6.68 3.08 7.52
C ALA A 133 -5.44 2.79 8.39
N HIS A 134 -4.27 2.59 7.79
CA HIS A 134 -3.09 2.05 8.48
C HIS A 134 -2.03 3.07 8.87
N GLU A 135 -1.94 4.23 8.19
CA GLU A 135 -0.98 5.27 8.59
C GLU A 135 -1.23 5.76 10.04
N PRO A 136 -2.47 6.05 10.48
CA PRO A 136 -2.72 6.40 11.88
C PRO A 136 -2.36 5.30 12.88
N GLU A 137 -2.60 4.03 12.53
CA GLU A 137 -2.24 2.90 13.41
C GLU A 137 -0.72 2.71 13.47
N ALA A 138 0.01 2.91 12.36
CA ALA A 138 1.47 2.91 12.32
C ALA A 138 2.07 3.96 13.26
N LEU A 139 1.56 5.20 13.21
CA LEU A 139 1.98 6.27 14.12
C LEU A 139 1.70 5.91 15.58
N LYS A 140 0.51 5.38 15.87
CA LYS A 140 0.08 4.98 17.22
C LYS A 140 0.95 3.88 17.83
N VAL A 141 1.47 2.96 17.03
CA VAL A 141 2.41 1.92 17.48
C VAL A 141 3.89 2.35 17.43
N GLY A 142 4.15 3.63 17.14
CA GLY A 142 5.47 4.25 17.23
C GLY A 142 6.35 4.10 15.99
N VAL A 143 5.78 3.84 14.80
CA VAL A 143 6.54 3.92 13.55
C VAL A 143 6.94 5.39 13.30
N PRO A 144 8.24 5.72 13.14
CA PRO A 144 8.69 7.09 12.91
C PRO A 144 8.17 7.62 11.58
N GLU A 145 7.85 8.91 11.53
CA GLU A 145 7.42 9.57 10.30
C GLU A 145 8.44 9.38 9.17
N ALA A 146 9.75 9.39 9.44
CA ALA A 146 10.78 9.14 8.44
C ALA A 146 10.66 7.75 7.75
N VAL A 147 10.22 6.73 8.49
CA VAL A 147 9.97 5.38 7.95
C VAL A 147 8.70 5.38 7.10
N ILE A 148 7.63 6.01 7.59
CA ILE A 148 6.37 6.16 6.86
C ILE A 148 6.61 6.94 5.56
N ASP A 149 7.38 8.02 5.60
CA ASP A 149 7.76 8.83 4.45
C ASP A 149 8.60 8.06 3.43
N ALA A 150 9.56 7.25 3.92
CA ALA A 150 10.36 6.41 3.04
C ALA A 150 9.49 5.43 2.26
N ILE A 151 8.45 4.88 2.89
CA ILE A 151 7.44 4.08 2.21
C ILE A 151 6.60 4.98 1.29
N LYS A 152 5.93 5.98 1.85
CA LYS A 152 4.93 6.85 1.20
C LYS A 152 5.47 7.46 -0.08
N TYR A 153 6.71 7.92 -0.10
CA TYR A 153 7.31 8.58 -1.27
C TYR A 153 8.31 7.68 -2.00
N ARG A 154 8.32 6.37 -1.70
CA ARG A 154 9.25 5.38 -2.29
C ARG A 154 10.72 5.83 -2.21
N ARG A 155 11.12 6.49 -1.12
CA ARG A 155 12.51 6.97 -0.90
C ARG A 155 13.46 5.82 -0.55
N ASP A 156 14.76 6.09 -0.61
CA ASP A 156 15.80 5.16 -0.17
C ASP A 156 15.63 4.77 1.32
N THR A 157 16.02 3.55 1.67
CA THR A 157 15.94 3.00 3.04
C THR A 157 17.22 3.25 3.86
N GLY A 158 18.24 3.88 3.26
CA GLY A 158 19.48 4.25 3.93
C GLY A 158 19.25 5.16 5.14
N GLY A 159 19.92 4.86 6.24
CA GLY A 159 19.82 5.60 7.50
C GLY A 159 18.60 5.26 8.36
N LEU A 160 17.70 4.38 7.90
CA LEU A 160 16.65 3.80 8.74
C LEU A 160 17.22 2.68 9.63
N ASP A 161 16.46 2.30 10.66
CA ASP A 161 16.74 1.10 11.43
C ASP A 161 16.81 -0.13 10.49
N ALA A 162 17.75 -1.04 10.76
CA ALA A 162 18.00 -2.19 9.89
C ALA A 162 16.78 -3.12 9.78
N GLY A 163 15.99 -3.25 10.84
CA GLY A 163 14.74 -4.01 10.84
C GLY A 163 13.71 -3.36 9.93
N ASP A 164 13.46 -2.06 10.10
CA ASP A 164 12.49 -1.31 9.29
C ASP A 164 12.87 -1.31 7.81
N ALA A 165 14.13 -1.01 7.50
CA ALA A 165 14.66 -1.03 6.13
C ALA A 165 14.46 -2.41 5.48
N THR A 166 14.75 -3.49 6.21
CA THR A 166 14.58 -4.85 5.69
C THR A 166 13.13 -5.18 5.36
N VAL A 167 12.15 -4.74 6.17
CA VAL A 167 10.72 -4.99 5.89
C VAL A 167 10.27 -4.20 4.66
N ILE A 168 10.73 -2.96 4.50
CA ILE A 168 10.42 -2.12 3.32
C ILE A 168 11.02 -2.74 2.06
N GLU A 169 12.29 -3.12 2.09
CA GLU A 169 13.00 -3.78 0.99
C GLU A 169 12.36 -5.12 0.61
N LEU A 170 11.92 -5.90 1.61
CA LEU A 170 11.19 -7.14 1.40
C LEU A 170 9.92 -6.90 0.57
N GLY A 171 9.07 -5.96 0.99
CA GLY A 171 7.83 -5.64 0.26
C GLY A 171 8.11 -5.12 -1.15
N ARG A 172 9.09 -4.24 -1.34
CA ARG A 172 9.49 -3.73 -2.66
C ARG A 172 9.96 -4.86 -3.59
N ALA A 173 10.83 -5.75 -3.10
CA ALA A 173 11.35 -6.86 -3.89
C ALA A 173 10.25 -7.86 -4.28
N LEU A 174 9.29 -8.14 -3.38
CA LEU A 174 8.15 -9.02 -3.69
C LEU A 174 7.25 -8.45 -4.80
N TRP A 175 6.96 -7.15 -4.74
CA TRP A 175 5.94 -6.54 -5.60
C TRP A 175 6.48 -5.94 -6.89
N ARG A 176 7.76 -5.53 -6.94
CA ARG A 176 8.38 -4.95 -8.13
C ARG A 176 9.24 -5.94 -8.90
N ASP A 177 10.07 -6.70 -8.17
CA ASP A 177 11.06 -7.59 -8.77
C ASP A 177 10.57 -9.05 -8.84
N HIS A 178 9.51 -9.36 -8.09
CA HIS A 178 8.92 -10.70 -7.94
C HIS A 178 9.92 -11.77 -7.47
N LYS A 179 11.04 -11.33 -6.87
CA LYS A 179 12.10 -12.20 -6.39
C LYS A 179 12.99 -11.46 -5.40
N LEU A 180 13.29 -12.11 -4.28
CA LEU A 180 14.30 -11.64 -3.34
C LEU A 180 15.70 -12.02 -3.83
N SER A 181 16.68 -11.14 -3.61
CA SER A 181 18.08 -11.53 -3.69
C SER A 181 18.44 -12.49 -2.54
N PRO A 182 19.46 -13.35 -2.72
CA PRO A 182 19.93 -14.22 -1.64
C PRO A 182 20.30 -13.46 -0.37
N ASP A 183 20.93 -12.29 -0.53
CA ASP A 183 21.36 -11.45 0.59
C ASP A 183 20.17 -10.87 1.36
N LEU A 184 19.15 -10.34 0.67
CA LEU A 184 17.95 -9.82 1.34
C LEU A 184 17.21 -10.93 2.10
N PHE A 185 17.07 -12.11 1.49
CA PHE A 185 16.47 -13.27 2.16
C PHE A 185 17.27 -13.68 3.40
N ALA A 186 18.60 -13.75 3.30
CA ALA A 186 19.47 -14.10 4.43
C ALA A 186 19.40 -13.07 5.58
N ARG A 187 19.36 -11.77 5.26
CA ARG A 187 19.18 -10.69 6.24
C ARG A 187 17.83 -10.81 6.94
N ALA A 188 16.73 -10.89 6.18
CA ALA A 188 15.39 -11.01 6.74
C ALA A 188 15.23 -12.26 7.60
N LYS A 189 15.77 -13.41 7.15
CA LYS A 189 15.77 -14.65 7.93
C LYS A 189 16.57 -14.51 9.22
N THR A 190 17.70 -13.80 9.21
CA THR A 190 18.51 -13.56 10.42
C THR A 190 17.74 -12.73 11.44
N LEU A 191 17.01 -11.71 10.98
CA LEU A 191 16.25 -10.81 11.85
C LEU A 191 15.00 -11.48 12.44
N PHE A 192 14.25 -12.22 11.63
CA PHE A 192 12.91 -12.70 12.00
C PHE A 192 12.84 -14.20 12.30
N GLY A 193 13.84 -14.97 11.89
CA GLY A 193 13.75 -16.42 11.82
C GLY A 193 12.85 -16.88 10.66
N PRO A 194 12.90 -18.18 10.30
CA PRO A 194 12.17 -18.68 9.13
C PRO A 194 10.64 -18.60 9.29
N HIS A 195 10.08 -18.88 10.47
CA HIS A 195 8.64 -18.89 10.68
C HIS A 195 8.03 -17.49 10.54
N THR A 196 8.49 -16.54 11.34
CA THR A 196 8.04 -15.13 11.31
C THR A 196 8.26 -14.49 9.94
N LEU A 197 9.36 -14.83 9.23
CA LEU A 197 9.59 -14.34 7.87
C LEU A 197 8.48 -14.80 6.91
N ILE A 198 8.11 -16.08 6.95
CA ILE A 198 7.03 -16.60 6.10
C ILE A 198 5.69 -15.96 6.47
N ASP A 199 5.38 -15.81 7.76
CA ASP A 199 4.14 -15.12 8.18
C ASP A 199 4.11 -13.65 7.77
N LEU A 200 5.26 -12.98 7.74
CA LEU A 200 5.37 -11.61 7.24
C LEU A 200 5.09 -11.54 5.74
N VAL A 201 5.59 -12.49 4.95
CA VAL A 201 5.28 -12.61 3.51
C VAL A 201 3.79 -12.91 3.30
N LEU A 202 3.19 -13.78 4.13
CA LEU A 202 1.75 -14.07 4.09
C LEU A 202 0.90 -12.84 4.45
N LEU A 203 1.34 -12.02 5.41
CA LEU A 203 0.70 -10.75 5.73
C LEU A 203 0.71 -9.81 4.52
N MET A 204 1.88 -9.61 3.91
CA MET A 204 2.01 -8.77 2.72
C MET A 204 1.12 -9.31 1.58
N GLY A 205 1.13 -10.62 1.33
CA GLY A 205 0.26 -11.23 0.31
C GLY A 205 -1.23 -11.06 0.59
N ASN A 206 -1.65 -11.18 1.85
CA ASN A 206 -3.04 -10.97 2.26
C ASN A 206 -3.49 -9.51 2.05
N TYR A 207 -2.62 -8.54 2.31
CA TYR A 207 -2.91 -7.13 2.04
C TYR A 207 -2.86 -6.81 0.54
N ALA A 208 -1.98 -7.43 -0.25
CA ALA A 208 -2.01 -7.30 -1.71
C ALA A 208 -3.32 -7.85 -2.30
N GLY A 209 -3.81 -8.99 -1.80
CA GLY A 209 -5.12 -9.52 -2.16
C GLY A 209 -6.28 -8.62 -1.74
N THR A 210 -6.17 -7.96 -0.58
CA THR A 210 -7.14 -6.97 -0.12
C THR A 210 -7.12 -5.73 -1.03
N ALA A 211 -5.95 -5.18 -1.36
CA ALA A 211 -5.80 -4.10 -2.32
C ALA A 211 -6.42 -4.44 -3.68
N ALA A 212 -6.16 -5.64 -4.20
CA ALA A 212 -6.75 -6.10 -5.46
C ALA A 212 -8.30 -6.11 -5.40
N LEU A 213 -8.87 -6.58 -4.29
CA LEU A 213 -10.32 -6.57 -4.07
C LEU A 213 -10.87 -5.13 -4.06
N LEU A 214 -10.22 -4.23 -3.32
CA LEU A 214 -10.63 -2.83 -3.18
C LEU A 214 -10.54 -2.07 -4.51
N SER A 215 -9.48 -2.29 -5.27
CA SER A 215 -9.30 -1.72 -6.61
C SER A 215 -10.35 -2.24 -7.60
N ALA A 216 -10.69 -3.53 -7.54
CA ALA A 216 -11.68 -4.12 -8.45
C ALA A 216 -13.08 -3.47 -8.30
N VAL A 217 -13.47 -3.14 -7.07
CA VAL A 217 -14.77 -2.52 -6.77
C VAL A 217 -14.71 -1.00 -6.69
N ASP A 218 -13.56 -0.38 -6.98
CA ASP A 218 -13.32 1.06 -6.87
C ASP A 218 -13.79 1.60 -5.51
N MET A 219 -13.22 1.03 -4.45
CA MET A 219 -13.55 1.42 -3.08
C MET A 219 -13.20 2.89 -2.82
N GLN A 220 -14.21 3.68 -2.45
CA GLN A 220 -14.05 5.07 -2.08
C GLN A 220 -13.63 5.20 -0.61
N LEU A 221 -12.93 6.30 -0.30
CA LEU A 221 -12.71 6.69 1.09
C LEU A 221 -14.03 7.09 1.74
N HIS A 222 -14.13 6.87 3.05
CA HIS A 222 -15.28 7.32 3.81
C HIS A 222 -15.45 8.84 3.74
N PRO A 223 -16.68 9.36 3.74
CA PRO A 223 -16.92 10.79 3.78
C PRO A 223 -16.11 11.49 4.88
N GLY A 224 -15.42 12.57 4.50
CA GLY A 224 -14.56 13.35 5.41
C GLY A 224 -13.15 12.79 5.63
N LYS A 225 -12.80 11.62 5.09
CA LYS A 225 -11.41 11.14 5.06
C LYS A 225 -10.65 11.77 3.91
N GLN A 226 -9.47 12.29 4.22
CA GLN A 226 -8.56 12.83 3.21
C GLN A 226 -7.73 11.70 2.59
N PRO A 227 -7.45 11.75 1.28
CA PRO A 227 -6.43 10.90 0.69
C PRO A 227 -5.07 11.30 1.27
N LEU A 228 -4.32 10.31 1.77
CA LEU A 228 -3.02 10.52 2.42
C LEU A 228 -1.84 9.96 1.59
N LEU A 229 -2.15 9.25 0.50
CA LEU A 229 -1.16 8.59 -0.35
C LEU A 229 -1.09 9.34 -1.68
N PRO A 230 0.08 9.83 -2.10
CA PRO A 230 0.22 10.39 -3.43
C PRO A 230 0.20 9.25 -4.47
N ILE A 231 -0.92 9.08 -5.15
CA ILE A 231 -1.11 8.10 -6.23
C ILE A 231 -0.64 8.74 -7.56
N PRO A 232 0.06 7.99 -8.43
CA PRO A 232 0.48 8.47 -9.76
C PRO A 232 -0.68 8.88 -10.69
#